data_AF-A0A7R9EII3-F1
#
_entry.id   AF-A0A7R9EII3-F1
#
_cell.length_a   1.000
_cell.length_b   1.000
_cell.length_c   1.000
_cell.angle_alpha   90.00
_cell.angle_beta   90.00
_cell.angle_gamma   90.00
#
_symmetry.space_group_name_H-M   'P 1'
#
loop_
_entity.id
_entity.type
_entity.pdbx_description
1 polymer ?
#
loop_
_entity_poly.entity_id
_entity_poly.type
_entity_poly.pdbx_seq_one_letter_code
_entity_poly.pdbx_strand_id
1 'polypeptide(L)'
;MTQRWLAALLAVIATCGARAHFSDWGGLLGGGRPSQPTCVDIPRNMSLCHGIGYHQMRLPNLLEHDTMAEVLQQAGSWVPLLNVRCHPDTQLFVCSLFSPVCLDRPIYPCRSLCDQVRQGCEGRMKTYGFPWPDMFRCDKFPLDNDMCIASQSAATTEAIRSLMQGHLQLQTREHQSKTGPALSKGKRDNHLWPHASR
;
A
#
# COMPACT_ATOMS: atom_id res chain seq x y z
N MET A 1 6.83 -18.38 71.96
CA MET A 1 6.31 -17.00 72.03
C MET A 1 6.74 -16.30 70.76
N THR A 2 5.92 -15.69 69.92
CA THR A 2 4.48 -15.44 69.94
C THR A 2 4.16 -14.92 68.54
N GLN A 3 3.49 -15.75 67.76
CA GLN A 3 2.74 -15.39 66.57
C GLN A 3 1.59 -14.47 66.99
N ARG A 4 1.83 -13.16 67.05
CA ARG A 4 0.85 -12.14 67.46
C ARG A 4 1.13 -10.78 66.81
N TRP A 5 1.30 -10.73 65.49
CA TRP A 5 1.24 -9.44 64.76
C TRP A 5 0.37 -9.51 63.49
N LEU A 6 -0.39 -10.60 63.30
CA LEU A 6 -1.48 -10.71 62.33
C LEU A 6 -2.80 -10.52 63.09
N ALA A 7 -3.30 -9.28 63.14
CA ALA A 7 -4.69 -8.86 63.44
C ALA A 7 -4.74 -7.66 64.40
N ALA A 8 -4.52 -6.44 63.90
CA ALA A 8 -4.97 -5.23 64.62
C ALA A 8 -5.08 -3.96 63.76
N LEU A 9 -5.33 -4.05 62.44
CA LEU A 9 -5.63 -2.86 61.61
C LEU A 9 -6.77 -3.13 60.62
N LEU A 10 -7.78 -3.86 61.06
CA LEU A 10 -9.11 -3.84 60.43
C LEU A 10 -10.12 -3.30 61.44
N ALA A 11 -10.82 -2.25 61.00
CA ALA A 11 -12.10 -1.74 61.48
C ALA A 11 -12.14 -0.83 62.73
N VAL A 12 -12.07 0.49 62.48
CA VAL A 12 -12.95 1.51 63.10
C VAL A 12 -13.46 2.37 61.94
N ILE A 13 -14.50 1.88 61.24
CA ILE A 13 -15.93 2.21 61.38
C ILE A 13 -16.25 3.65 60.91
N ALA A 14 -16.98 3.64 59.80
CA ALA A 14 -17.78 4.70 59.23
C ALA A 14 -18.57 5.52 60.25
N THR A 15 -18.65 6.84 60.03
CA THR A 15 -19.94 7.56 60.01
C THR A 15 -19.80 8.90 59.28
N CYS A 16 -20.53 8.99 58.16
CA CYS A 16 -21.26 10.16 57.64
C CYS A 16 -20.49 11.41 57.17
N GLY A 17 -20.52 11.66 55.86
CA GLY A 17 -20.20 12.97 55.27
C GLY A 17 -19.91 12.90 53.77
N ALA A 18 -20.91 13.22 52.96
CA ALA A 18 -20.91 13.17 51.50
C ALA A 18 -19.68 13.78 50.80
N ARG A 19 -19.02 12.99 49.96
CA ARG A 19 -18.95 13.17 48.48
C ARG A 19 -17.84 12.29 47.93
N ALA A 20 -18.23 11.31 47.14
CA ALA A 20 -17.34 10.70 46.16
C ALA A 20 -16.75 11.81 45.27
N HIS A 21 -15.46 12.09 45.42
CA HIS A 21 -14.63 12.66 44.36
C HIS A 21 -13.52 11.66 44.04
N PHE A 22 -13.93 10.43 43.78
CA PHE A 22 -13.20 9.50 42.94
C PHE A 22 -13.45 9.96 41.49
N SER A 23 -12.79 11.03 41.06
CA SER A 23 -12.79 11.47 39.66
C SER A 23 -11.82 10.60 38.86
N ASP A 24 -12.09 9.30 38.83
CA ASP A 24 -11.46 8.34 37.92
C ASP A 24 -12.48 7.28 37.50
N TRP A 25 -13.61 7.76 36.97
CA TRP A 25 -14.66 6.96 36.32
C TRP A 25 -15.04 7.58 34.95
N GLY A 26 -14.10 8.31 34.33
CA GLY A 26 -14.25 8.95 33.02
C GLY A 26 -14.01 8.03 31.82
N GLY A 27 -14.05 6.70 32.00
CA GLY A 27 -13.83 5.72 30.94
C GLY A 27 -15.05 4.86 30.57
N LEU A 28 -16.19 4.95 31.27
CA LEU A 28 -17.20 3.88 31.17
C LEU A 28 -18.44 4.20 30.31
N LEU A 29 -18.61 5.42 29.80
CA LEU A 29 -19.65 5.77 28.80
C LEU A 29 -19.14 6.66 27.65
N GLY A 30 -17.83 6.91 27.59
CA GLY A 30 -17.21 7.74 26.57
C GLY A 30 -16.57 6.86 25.51
N GLY A 31 -17.34 6.44 24.51
CA GLY A 31 -16.78 6.02 23.23
C GLY A 31 -16.04 7.23 22.64
N GLY A 32 -14.79 7.42 23.03
CA GLY A 32 -13.90 8.43 22.44
C GLY A 32 -13.85 8.12 20.96
N ARG A 33 -14.50 8.98 20.15
CA ARG A 33 -14.37 8.90 18.69
C ARG A 33 -12.86 8.90 18.40
N PRO A 34 -12.34 7.96 17.59
CA PRO A 34 -10.98 8.08 17.10
C PRO A 34 -10.82 9.50 16.56
N SER A 35 -9.84 10.25 17.08
CA SER A 35 -9.63 11.62 16.61
C SER A 35 -9.41 11.55 15.12
N GLN A 36 -10.25 12.25 14.35
CA GLN A 36 -10.13 12.26 12.90
C GLN A 36 -8.74 12.79 12.52
N PRO A 37 -8.13 12.27 11.44
CA PRO A 37 -6.85 12.77 10.97
C PRO A 37 -6.95 14.26 10.66
N THR A 38 -5.90 15.00 10.97
CA THR A 38 -5.80 16.40 10.53
C THR A 38 -5.23 16.41 9.12
N CYS A 39 -5.97 16.96 8.15
CA CYS A 39 -5.45 17.18 6.80
C CYS A 39 -4.62 18.46 6.76
N VAL A 40 -3.42 18.37 6.20
CA VAL A 40 -2.51 19.51 6.00
C VAL A 40 -1.95 19.49 4.58
N ASP A 41 -1.65 20.66 4.04
CA ASP A 41 -1.09 20.78 2.70
C ASP A 41 0.37 20.27 2.68
N ILE A 42 0.75 19.60 1.59
CA ILE A 42 2.13 19.18 1.32
C ILE A 42 2.90 20.38 0.78
N PRO A 43 3.79 20.99 1.58
CA PRO A 43 4.42 22.24 1.21
C PRO A 43 5.48 22.01 0.12
N ARG A 44 5.78 23.06 -0.66
CA ARG A 44 6.75 22.97 -1.78
C ARG A 44 8.17 22.61 -1.34
N ASN A 45 8.53 22.93 -0.09
CA ASN A 45 9.83 22.58 0.49
C ASN A 45 9.92 21.11 0.93
N MET A 46 8.82 20.33 0.90
CA MET A 46 8.86 18.89 1.09
C MET A 46 9.27 18.19 -0.21
N SER A 47 10.51 18.40 -0.64
CA SER A 47 11.02 17.93 -1.95
C SER A 47 10.86 16.42 -2.19
N LEU A 48 10.77 15.63 -1.11
CA LEU A 48 10.53 14.19 -1.19
C LEU A 48 9.19 13.84 -1.86
N CYS A 49 8.12 14.57 -1.50
CA CYS A 49 6.73 14.19 -1.76
C CYS A 49 5.85 15.31 -2.33
N HIS A 50 6.40 16.49 -2.60
CA HIS A 50 5.64 17.52 -3.30
C HIS A 50 5.38 17.12 -4.76
N GLY A 51 4.14 17.28 -5.24
CA GLY A 51 3.77 17.05 -6.64
C GLY A 51 3.49 15.58 -7.02
N ILE A 52 3.26 14.70 -6.04
CA ILE A 52 3.03 13.25 -6.26
C ILE A 52 1.58 12.88 -6.65
N GLY A 53 0.79 13.83 -7.13
CA GLY A 53 -0.59 13.61 -7.60
C GLY A 53 -1.70 13.96 -6.61
N TYR A 54 -1.36 14.41 -5.40
CA TYR A 54 -2.29 15.01 -4.44
C TYR A 54 -1.58 16.13 -3.66
N HIS A 55 -2.37 16.98 -3.00
CA HIS A 55 -1.88 18.19 -2.35
C HIS A 55 -2.02 18.19 -0.83
N GLN A 56 -2.79 17.26 -0.25
CA GLN A 56 -3.03 17.17 1.18
C GLN A 56 -2.68 15.80 1.75
N MET A 57 -2.05 15.78 2.90
CA MET A 57 -1.70 14.58 3.66
C MET A 57 -2.33 14.60 5.05
N ARG A 58 -2.45 13.43 5.68
CA ARG A 58 -2.89 13.33 7.08
C ARG A 58 -1.73 13.45 8.07
N LEU A 59 -2.03 14.02 9.23
CA LEU A 59 -1.25 13.88 10.47
C LEU A 59 -2.09 13.20 11.58
N PRO A 60 -1.46 12.35 12.43
CA PRO A 60 -0.11 11.84 12.27
C PRO A 60 0.04 10.99 11.00
N ASN A 61 1.25 10.99 10.42
CA ASN A 61 1.56 10.14 9.27
C ASN A 61 1.83 8.68 9.72
N LEU A 62 2.13 7.78 8.78
CA LEU A 62 2.31 6.35 9.09
C LEU A 62 3.67 6.05 9.75
N LEU A 63 4.45 7.09 10.03
CA LEU A 63 5.70 7.04 10.78
C LEU A 63 5.58 7.78 12.12
N GLU A 64 4.35 8.10 12.55
CA GLU A 64 4.05 8.71 13.85
C GLU A 64 4.63 10.11 14.04
N HIS A 65 4.87 10.85 12.95
CA HIS A 65 5.16 12.28 13.04
C HIS A 65 3.86 13.04 13.22
N ASP A 66 3.78 13.86 14.26
CA ASP A 66 2.59 14.63 14.63
C ASP A 66 2.59 16.03 14.03
N THR A 67 3.77 16.54 13.65
CA THR A 67 3.92 17.90 13.13
C THR A 67 4.59 17.94 11.77
N MET A 68 4.23 18.95 10.96
CA MET A 68 4.91 19.17 9.68
C MET A 68 6.40 19.48 9.83
N ALA A 69 6.83 20.06 10.95
CA ALA A 69 8.24 20.31 11.21
C ALA A 69 9.05 19.01 11.31
N GLU A 70 8.54 18.02 12.04
CA GLU A 70 9.14 16.68 12.14
C GLU A 70 9.14 15.96 10.80
N VAL A 71 8.00 16.00 10.09
CA VAL A 71 7.86 15.41 8.75
C VAL A 71 8.91 15.99 7.81
N LEU A 72 9.05 17.32 7.74
CA LEU A 72 10.02 17.98 6.86
C LEU A 72 11.46 17.64 7.21
N GLN A 73 11.79 17.64 8.51
CA GLN A 73 13.13 17.30 9.00
C GLN A 73 13.52 15.88 8.61
N GLN A 74 12.64 14.90 8.86
CA GLN A 74 12.92 13.49 8.60
C GLN A 74 12.84 13.13 7.12
N ALA A 75 11.89 13.72 6.37
CA ALA A 75 11.75 13.50 4.94
C ALA A 75 12.99 13.95 4.15
N GLY A 76 13.64 15.03 4.58
CA GLY A 76 14.86 15.54 3.93
C GLY A 76 15.97 14.50 3.82
N SER A 77 16.12 13.63 4.82
CA SER A 77 17.14 12.57 4.86
C SER A 77 16.91 11.47 3.81
N TRP A 78 15.70 11.36 3.23
CA TRP A 78 15.36 10.35 2.24
C TRP A 78 15.51 10.81 0.78
N VAL A 79 15.70 12.12 0.55
CA VAL A 79 15.91 12.69 -0.79
C VAL A 79 17.10 12.05 -1.53
N PRO A 80 18.26 11.79 -0.88
CA PRO A 80 19.38 11.12 -1.54
C PRO A 80 19.02 9.74 -2.10
N LEU A 81 18.16 8.96 -1.42
CA LEU A 81 17.74 7.65 -1.90
C LEU A 81 16.94 7.74 -3.21
N LEU A 82 16.07 8.76 -3.33
CA LEU A 82 15.36 9.02 -4.59
C LEU A 82 16.32 9.38 -5.72
N ASN A 83 17.37 10.14 -5.43
CA ASN A 83 18.38 10.52 -6.42
C ASN A 83 19.24 9.34 -6.89
N VAL A 84 19.40 8.30 -6.08
CA VAL A 84 20.06 7.04 -6.50
C VAL A 84 19.23 6.31 -7.57
N ARG A 85 17.91 6.53 -7.62
CA ARG A 85 16.99 5.91 -8.59
C ARG A 85 17.13 4.38 -8.66
N CYS A 86 17.21 3.75 -7.50
CA CYS A 86 17.35 2.31 -7.36
C CYS A 86 16.11 1.51 -7.77
N HIS A 87 14.91 2.12 -7.70
CA HIS A 87 13.66 1.53 -8.19
C HIS A 87 12.71 2.64 -8.68
N PRO A 88 11.91 2.44 -9.74
CA PRO A 88 10.95 3.44 -10.22
C PRO A 88 9.88 3.82 -9.18
N ASP A 89 9.41 2.84 -8.39
CA ASP A 89 8.39 3.08 -7.36
C ASP A 89 8.95 3.55 -6.01
N THR A 90 10.25 3.91 -5.90
CA THR A 90 10.83 4.34 -4.61
C THR A 90 10.11 5.56 -4.03
N GLN A 91 9.79 6.56 -4.86
CA GLN A 91 9.07 7.75 -4.40
C GLN A 91 7.65 7.41 -3.92
N LEU A 92 6.94 6.55 -4.67
CA LEU A 92 5.62 6.07 -4.28
C LEU A 92 5.65 5.39 -2.91
N PHE A 93 6.59 4.46 -2.70
CA PHE A 93 6.73 3.73 -1.45
C PHE A 93 7.03 4.67 -0.27
N VAL A 94 8.07 5.50 -0.39
CA VAL A 94 8.48 6.38 0.71
C VAL A 94 7.38 7.41 1.04
N CYS A 95 6.76 8.02 0.02
CA CYS A 95 5.71 9.00 0.25
C CYS A 95 4.40 8.39 0.75
N SER A 96 4.12 7.11 0.49
CA SER A 96 2.96 6.43 1.10
C SER A 96 3.03 6.42 2.64
N LEU A 97 4.24 6.50 3.21
CA LEU A 97 4.47 6.51 4.66
C LEU A 97 4.66 7.93 5.21
N PHE A 98 5.45 8.76 4.51
CA PHE A 98 5.76 10.13 4.94
C PHE A 98 4.62 11.11 4.73
N SER A 99 3.86 10.98 3.64
CA SER A 99 2.80 11.90 3.25
C SER A 99 1.50 11.18 2.86
N PRO A 100 0.97 10.23 3.66
CA PRO A 100 -0.23 9.47 3.30
C PRO A 100 -1.40 10.38 2.91
N VAL A 101 -2.15 9.99 1.88
CA VAL A 101 -3.36 10.71 1.42
C VAL A 101 -4.30 10.96 2.59
N CYS A 102 -4.90 12.14 2.66
CA CYS A 102 -5.83 12.45 3.74
C CYS A 102 -7.15 11.68 3.61
N LEU A 103 -7.24 10.56 4.30
CA LEU A 103 -8.42 9.69 4.39
C LEU A 103 -8.62 9.27 5.86
N ASP A 104 -9.88 9.05 6.26
CA ASP A 104 -10.24 8.59 7.62
C ASP A 104 -9.47 7.33 8.03
N ARG A 105 -9.37 6.36 7.10
CA ARG A 105 -8.58 5.14 7.29
C ARG A 105 -7.26 5.22 6.52
N PRO A 106 -6.12 4.91 7.16
CA PRO A 106 -4.84 4.90 6.46
C PRO A 106 -4.77 3.75 5.46
N ILE A 107 -4.17 4.00 4.30
CA ILE A 107 -3.85 2.98 3.30
C ILE A 107 -2.34 2.79 3.29
N TYR A 108 -1.90 1.58 3.62
CA TYR A 108 -0.48 1.21 3.64
C TYR A 108 0.01 0.78 2.24
N PRO A 109 1.32 0.83 1.96
CA PRO A 109 1.86 0.15 0.79
C PRO A 109 1.65 -1.36 0.90
N CYS A 110 1.44 -2.04 -0.23
CA CYS A 110 1.41 -3.49 -0.25
C CYS A 110 2.81 -4.05 0.04
N ARG A 111 2.87 -5.26 0.60
CA ARG A 111 4.12 -5.97 0.86
C ARG A 111 4.95 -6.15 -0.41
N SER A 112 4.32 -6.49 -1.54
CA SER A 112 5.04 -6.63 -2.82
C SER A 112 5.72 -5.34 -3.27
N LEU A 113 5.10 -4.17 -3.06
CA LEU A 113 5.69 -2.87 -3.39
C LEU A 113 6.92 -2.62 -2.52
N CYS A 114 6.82 -2.88 -1.22
CA CYS A 114 7.96 -2.77 -0.31
C CYS A 114 9.11 -3.70 -0.72
N ASP A 115 8.81 -4.98 -0.98
CA ASP A 115 9.83 -5.97 -1.32
C ASP A 115 10.56 -5.61 -2.63
N GLN A 116 9.84 -5.13 -3.64
CA GLN A 116 10.42 -4.66 -4.92
C GLN A 116 11.35 -3.46 -4.71
N VAL A 117 10.92 -2.45 -3.95
CA VAL A 117 11.75 -1.28 -3.65
C VAL A 117 12.96 -1.67 -2.80
N ARG A 118 12.78 -2.52 -1.78
CA ARG A 118 13.88 -3.04 -0.94
C ARG A 118 14.89 -3.79 -1.80
N GLN A 119 14.45 -4.66 -2.70
CA GLN A 119 15.32 -5.43 -3.59
C GLN A 119 16.21 -4.51 -4.46
N GLY A 120 15.67 -3.41 -4.98
CA GLY A 120 16.44 -2.44 -5.76
C GLY A 120 17.37 -1.58 -4.90
N CYS A 121 16.92 -1.18 -3.71
CA CYS A 121 17.53 -0.09 -2.95
C CYS A 121 18.42 -0.53 -1.78
N GLU A 122 18.13 -1.65 -1.11
CA GLU A 122 18.84 -2.06 0.10
C GLU A 122 20.34 -2.27 -0.14
N GLY A 123 20.72 -2.90 -1.25
CA GLY A 123 22.13 -3.08 -1.61
C GLY A 123 22.86 -1.74 -1.79
N ARG A 124 22.18 -0.76 -2.40
CA ARG A 124 22.72 0.61 -2.59
C ARG A 124 22.89 1.33 -1.25
N MET A 125 21.91 1.22 -0.36
CA MET A 125 21.99 1.81 0.98
C MET A 125 23.15 1.22 1.78
N LYS A 126 23.32 -0.11 1.75
CA LYS A 126 24.40 -0.82 2.43
C LYS A 126 25.79 -0.36 1.97
N THR A 127 25.97 -0.04 0.69
CA THR A 127 27.23 0.52 0.16
C THR A 127 27.63 1.83 0.85
N TYR A 128 26.67 2.62 1.31
CA TYR A 128 26.90 3.85 2.06
C TYR A 128 26.82 3.67 3.58
N GLY A 129 26.77 2.42 4.07
CA GLY A 129 26.73 2.11 5.51
C GLY A 129 25.35 2.22 6.15
N PHE A 130 24.28 2.34 5.37
CA PHE A 130 22.91 2.43 5.88
C PHE A 130 22.17 1.10 5.67
N PRO A 131 21.73 0.41 6.74
CA PRO A 131 20.87 -0.76 6.60
C PRO A 131 19.46 -0.37 6.15
N TRP A 132 18.69 -1.33 5.67
CA TRP A 132 17.25 -1.15 5.49
C TRP A 132 16.58 -0.94 6.86
N PRO A 133 15.88 0.18 7.10
CA PRO A 133 15.44 0.52 8.45
C PRO A 133 14.20 -0.27 8.88
N ASP A 134 14.02 -0.41 10.20
CA ASP A 134 12.87 -1.10 10.79
C ASP A 134 11.52 -0.44 10.48
N MET A 135 11.50 0.86 10.18
CA MET A 135 10.29 1.56 9.75
C MET A 135 9.80 1.11 8.37
N PHE A 136 10.69 0.56 7.53
CA PHE A 136 10.36 0.08 6.17
C PHE A 136 10.37 -1.44 6.07
N ARG A 137 10.36 -2.15 7.19
CA ARG A 137 10.30 -3.60 7.21
C ARG A 137 9.03 -4.12 6.53
N CYS A 138 9.20 -4.84 5.42
CA CYS A 138 8.10 -5.25 4.56
C CYS A 138 7.11 -6.20 5.22
N ASP A 139 7.52 -6.89 6.30
CA ASP A 139 6.64 -7.74 7.08
C ASP A 139 5.59 -6.98 7.90
N LYS A 140 5.75 -5.66 8.07
CA LYS A 140 4.76 -4.77 8.69
C LYS A 140 3.61 -4.39 7.76
N PHE A 141 3.73 -4.65 6.47
CA PHE A 141 2.76 -4.23 5.46
C PHE A 141 1.80 -5.35 5.06
N PRO A 142 0.55 -5.00 4.69
CA PRO A 142 -0.46 -5.97 4.29
C PRO A 142 -0.06 -6.71 3.01
N LEU A 143 -0.65 -7.88 2.82
CA LEU A 143 -0.52 -8.63 1.57
C LEU A 143 -1.36 -7.98 0.47
N ASP A 144 -1.02 -8.26 -0.78
CA ASP A 144 -1.63 -7.68 -1.98
C ASP A 144 -3.12 -8.01 -2.18
N ASN A 145 -3.68 -8.93 -1.40
CA ASN A 145 -5.11 -9.26 -1.41
C ASN A 145 -5.95 -8.31 -0.53
N ASP A 146 -5.32 -7.46 0.27
CA ASP A 146 -5.97 -6.43 1.08
C ASP A 146 -5.96 -5.07 0.37
N MET A 147 -6.71 -4.09 0.89
CA MET A 147 -6.68 -2.72 0.38
C MET A 147 -5.33 -2.04 0.71
N CYS A 148 -4.43 -1.98 -0.26
CA CYS A 148 -3.11 -1.37 -0.13
C CYS A 148 -2.62 -0.74 -1.44
N ILE A 149 -1.56 0.07 -1.37
CA ILE A 149 -0.95 0.73 -2.54
C ILE A 149 0.01 -0.25 -3.22
N ALA A 150 -0.34 -0.70 -4.41
CA ALA A 150 0.46 -1.63 -5.22
C ALA A 150 1.49 -0.91 -6.11
N SER A 151 2.41 -1.68 -6.69
CA SER A 151 3.41 -1.19 -7.66
C SER A 151 2.74 -0.66 -8.93
N GLN A 152 3.13 0.54 -9.36
CA GLN A 152 2.72 1.09 -10.65
C GLN A 152 3.54 0.48 -11.80
N SER A 153 4.80 0.15 -11.53
CA SER A 153 5.74 -0.42 -12.51
C SER A 153 5.35 -1.83 -12.96
N ALA A 154 4.82 -2.66 -12.05
CA ALA A 154 4.27 -3.97 -12.39
C ALA A 154 3.07 -3.85 -13.35
N ALA A 155 2.14 -2.94 -13.03
CA ALA A 155 0.95 -2.69 -13.86
C ALA A 155 1.31 -2.16 -15.25
N THR A 156 2.32 -1.27 -15.36
CA THR A 156 2.77 -0.77 -16.67
C THR A 156 3.40 -1.88 -17.51
N THR A 157 4.19 -2.75 -16.87
CA THR A 157 4.85 -3.86 -17.57
C THR A 157 3.83 -4.89 -18.08
N GLU A 158 2.79 -5.16 -17.31
CA GLU A 158 1.67 -6.00 -17.74
C GLU A 158 0.88 -5.39 -18.89
N ALA A 159 0.56 -4.10 -18.81
CA ALA A 159 -0.09 -3.37 -19.89
C ALA A 159 0.75 -3.43 -21.18
N ILE A 160 2.06 -3.18 -21.10
CA ILE A 160 2.97 -3.27 -22.24
C ILE A 160 3.03 -4.69 -22.79
N ARG A 161 3.16 -5.72 -21.93
CA ARG A 161 3.13 -7.12 -22.38
C ARG A 161 1.83 -7.46 -23.10
N SER A 162 0.69 -7.03 -22.57
CA SER A 162 -0.62 -7.26 -23.19
C SER A 162 -0.72 -6.57 -24.55
N LEU A 163 -0.20 -5.35 -24.68
CA LEU A 163 -0.15 -4.63 -25.96
C LEU A 163 0.78 -5.33 -26.97
N MET A 164 1.96 -5.79 -26.54
CA MET A 164 2.90 -6.52 -27.40
C MET A 164 2.31 -7.85 -27.88
N GLN A 165 1.63 -8.59 -27.01
CA GLN A 165 0.94 -9.83 -27.37
C GLN A 165 -0.21 -9.55 -28.36
N GLY A 166 -0.99 -8.49 -28.14
CA GLY A 166 -2.01 -8.06 -29.08
C GLY A 166 -1.45 -7.72 -30.46
N HIS A 167 -0.32 -7.00 -30.53
CA HIS A 167 0.34 -6.68 -31.79
C HIS A 167 0.83 -7.92 -32.54
N LEU A 168 1.42 -8.89 -31.83
CA LEU A 168 1.87 -10.15 -32.41
C LEU A 168 0.70 -10.99 -32.97
N GLN A 169 -0.44 -10.98 -32.29
CA GLN A 169 -1.67 -11.64 -32.77
C GLN A 169 -2.25 -10.98 -34.03
N LEU A 170 -2.15 -9.66 -34.15
CA LEU A 170 -2.57 -8.95 -35.37
C LEU A 170 -1.66 -9.30 -36.55
N GLN A 171 -0.34 -9.31 -36.34
CA GLN A 171 0.62 -9.69 -37.38
C GLN A 171 0.44 -11.14 -37.85
N THR A 172 0.15 -12.09 -36.94
CA THR A 172 -0.12 -13.48 -37.32
C THR A 172 -1.42 -13.63 -38.12
N ARG A 173 -2.47 -12.88 -37.77
CA ARG A 173 -3.73 -12.83 -38.56
C ARG A 173 -3.52 -12.24 -39.96
N GLU A 174 -2.75 -11.15 -40.09
CA GLU A 174 -2.45 -10.57 -41.40
C GLU A 174 -1.62 -11.49 -42.30
N HIS A 175 -0.65 -12.21 -41.72
CA HIS A 175 0.13 -13.20 -42.47
C HIS A 175 -0.74 -14.37 -42.95
N GLN A 176 -1.61 -14.90 -42.08
CA GLN A 176 -2.50 -16.01 -42.41
C GLN A 176 -3.57 -15.64 -43.46
N SER A 177 -4.01 -14.38 -43.47
CA SER A 177 -4.88 -13.83 -44.51
C SER A 177 -4.18 -13.68 -45.87
N LYS A 178 -2.85 -13.51 -45.90
CA LYS A 178 -2.06 -13.39 -47.13
C LYS A 178 -1.59 -14.75 -47.68
N THR A 179 -1.51 -15.78 -46.84
CA THR A 179 -1.07 -17.14 -47.23
C THR A 179 -2.21 -18.15 -47.31
N GLY A 180 -3.47 -17.70 -47.45
CA GLY A 180 -4.63 -18.59 -47.58
C GLY A 180 -4.45 -19.59 -48.74
N PRO A 181 -4.87 -20.86 -48.57
CA PRO A 181 -4.60 -21.92 -49.54
C PRO A 181 -5.27 -21.62 -50.88
N ALA A 182 -4.54 -21.81 -51.97
CA ALA A 182 -5.09 -21.81 -53.33
C ALA A 182 -6.21 -22.87 -53.39
N LEU A 183 -7.46 -22.40 -53.44
CA LEU A 183 -8.64 -23.25 -53.53
C LEU A 183 -8.62 -23.98 -54.88
N SER A 184 -8.18 -25.24 -54.88
CA SER A 184 -8.27 -26.15 -56.01
C SER A 184 -9.74 -26.33 -56.41
N LYS A 185 -10.11 -25.84 -57.60
CA LYS A 185 -11.43 -26.04 -58.22
C LYS A 185 -11.70 -27.54 -58.39
N GLY A 186 -12.52 -28.10 -57.50
CA GLY A 186 -13.12 -29.43 -57.64
C GLY A 186 -14.11 -29.45 -58.81
N LYS A 187 -13.90 -30.41 -59.70
CA LYS A 187 -14.70 -30.71 -60.90
C LYS A 187 -16.07 -31.25 -60.46
N ARG A 188 -17.17 -30.63 -60.95
CA ARG A 188 -18.53 -31.12 -60.75
C ARG A 188 -18.80 -32.27 -61.73
N ASP A 189 -18.86 -33.49 -61.22
CA ASP A 189 -19.34 -34.64 -61.99
C ASP A 189 -20.86 -34.78 -61.82
N ASN A 190 -21.51 -34.96 -62.97
CA ASN A 190 -22.95 -34.90 -63.19
C ASN A 190 -23.50 -36.32 -63.36
N HIS A 191 -24.14 -36.89 -62.34
CA HIS A 191 -24.88 -38.17 -62.42
C HIS A 191 -26.24 -37.98 -61.72
N LEU A 192 -27.33 -37.75 -62.46
CA LEU A 192 -28.23 -38.72 -63.11
C LEU A 192 -29.10 -39.50 -62.11
N TRP A 193 -30.36 -39.07 -61.98
CA TRP A 193 -31.48 -39.81 -61.36
C TRP A 193 -31.82 -41.08 -62.16
N PRO A 194 -32.39 -42.11 -61.50
CA PRO A 194 -33.72 -42.53 -61.96
C PRO A 194 -34.70 -42.95 -60.85
N HIS A 195 -35.95 -42.51 -61.06
CA HIS A 195 -37.25 -43.17 -60.90
C HIS A 195 -37.57 -44.03 -59.66
N ALA A 196 -38.57 -43.56 -58.90
CA ALA A 196 -39.43 -44.35 -58.04
C ALA A 196 -40.66 -44.87 -58.81
N SER A 197 -40.92 -46.18 -58.73
CA SER A 197 -42.19 -46.82 -59.07
C SER A 197 -42.35 -48.11 -58.24
N ARG A 198 -43.01 -48.02 -57.09
CA ARG A 198 -44.07 -48.93 -56.61
C ARG A 198 -44.52 -48.54 -55.21
#